data_AF-A0A2D8C366-F1
#
_entry.id   AF-A0A2D8C366-F1
#
_cell.length_a   1.000
_cell.length_b   1.000
_cell.length_c   1.000
_cell.angle_alpha   90.00
_cell.angle_beta   90.00
_cell.angle_gamma   90.00
#
_symmetry.space_group_name_H-M   'P 1'
#
loop_
_entity.id
_entity.type
_entity.pdbx_description
1 polymer ?
#
loop_
_entity_poly.entity_id
_entity_poly.type
_entity_poly.pdbx_seq_one_letter_code
_entity_poly.pdbx_strand_id
1 'polypeptide(L)'
;MSKNQNAFIKKQKAELKRRKQKEKLEKKLARKEQPKSGDLEDMMAYVDEFGNISETPPEPEPPKKERPKNQYFNNKQQSKN
;
A
#
# COMPACT_ATOMS: atom_id res chain seq x y z
N MET A 1 9.00 -0.06 -50.83
CA MET A 1 10.22 -0.13 -49.98
C MET A 1 11.18 -1.14 -50.59
N SER A 2 12.45 -0.75 -50.76
CA SER A 2 13.51 -1.65 -51.20
C SER A 2 13.63 -2.85 -50.24
N LYS A 3 13.87 -4.06 -50.76
CA LYS A 3 13.96 -5.30 -49.97
C LYS A 3 14.96 -5.19 -48.81
N ASN A 4 16.02 -4.39 -48.97
CA ASN A 4 17.06 -4.18 -47.95
C ASN A 4 16.56 -3.33 -46.75
N GLN A 5 15.68 -2.35 -47.00
CA GLN A 5 15.09 -1.53 -45.93
C GLN A 5 14.14 -2.37 -45.05
N ASN A 6 13.40 -3.30 -45.68
CA ASN A 6 12.47 -4.18 -44.97
C ASN A 6 13.18 -5.13 -43.98
N ALA A 7 14.35 -5.66 -44.36
CA ALA A 7 15.14 -6.55 -43.50
C ALA A 7 15.67 -5.81 -42.26
N PHE A 8 16.17 -4.58 -42.45
CA PHE A 8 16.63 -3.73 -41.35
C PHE A 8 15.51 -3.42 -40.35
N ILE A 9 14.33 -3.01 -40.84
CA ILE A 9 13.17 -2.71 -40.00
C ILE A 9 12.73 -3.96 -39.21
N LYS A 10 12.73 -5.14 -39.83
CA LYS A 10 12.40 -6.40 -39.15
C LYS A 10 13.40 -6.73 -38.04
N LYS A 11 14.71 -6.56 -38.29
CA LYS A 11 15.77 -6.76 -37.29
C LYS A 11 15.60 -5.82 -36.09
N GLN A 12 15.40 -4.53 -36.34
CA GLN A 12 15.18 -3.54 -35.28
C GLN A 12 13.93 -3.86 -34.42
N LYS A 13 12.82 -4.28 -35.07
CA LYS A 13 11.61 -4.69 -34.34
C LYS A 13 11.82 -5.95 -33.51
N ALA A 14 12.56 -6.93 -34.01
CA ALA A 14 12.89 -8.15 -33.28
C ALA A 14 13.77 -7.85 -32.07
N GLU A 15 14.77 -6.99 -32.23
CA GLU A 15 15.65 -6.55 -31.16
C GLU A 15 14.90 -5.81 -30.05
N LEU A 16 14.01 -4.88 -30.43
CA LEU A 16 13.17 -4.16 -29.46
C LEU A 16 12.26 -5.12 -28.67
N LYS A 17 11.67 -6.11 -29.34
CA LYS A 17 10.86 -7.14 -28.67
C LYS A 17 11.70 -7.97 -27.71
N ARG A 18 12.90 -8.40 -28.11
CA ARG A 18 13.83 -9.15 -27.27
C ARG A 18 14.22 -8.34 -26.03
N ARG A 19 14.55 -7.05 -26.19
CA ARG A 19 14.88 -6.16 -25.07
C ARG A 19 13.72 -6.03 -24.08
N LYS A 20 12.51 -5.77 -24.57
CA LYS A 20 11.30 -5.69 -23.74
C LYS A 20 11.01 -6.99 -22.99
N GLN A 21 11.27 -8.15 -23.60
CA GLN A 21 11.11 -9.44 -22.93
C GLN A 21 12.14 -9.63 -21.82
N LYS A 22 13.41 -9.31 -22.07
CA LYS A 22 14.48 -9.36 -21.05
C LYS A 22 14.17 -8.46 -19.86
N GLU A 23 13.81 -7.20 -20.11
CA GLU A 23 13.46 -6.25 -19.06
C GLU A 23 12.26 -6.72 -18.21
N LYS A 24 11.23 -7.30 -18.86
CA LYS A 24 10.09 -7.90 -18.15
C LYS A 24 10.50 -9.09 -17.29
N LEU A 25 11.40 -9.93 -17.78
CA LEU A 25 11.92 -11.09 -17.04
C LEU A 25 12.77 -10.65 -15.86
N GLU A 26 13.69 -9.70 -16.05
CA GLU A 26 14.52 -9.11 -15.00
C GLU A 26 13.64 -8.46 -13.92
N LYS A 27 12.64 -7.65 -14.30
CA LYS A 27 11.67 -7.08 -13.34
C LYS A 27 10.89 -8.15 -12.58
N LYS A 28 10.57 -9.27 -13.23
CA LYS A 28 9.88 -10.40 -12.58
C LYS A 28 10.80 -11.14 -11.62
N LEU A 29 12.07 -11.33 -11.96
CA LEU A 29 13.08 -11.95 -11.09
C LEU A 29 13.39 -11.05 -9.90
N ALA A 30 13.61 -9.75 -10.12
CA ALA A 30 13.77 -8.79 -9.03
C ALA A 30 12.59 -8.85 -8.05
N ARG A 31 11.33 -8.84 -8.53
CA ARG A 31 10.14 -9.01 -7.66
C ARG A 31 10.03 -10.36 -6.94
N LYS A 32 10.74 -11.39 -7.40
CA LYS A 32 10.78 -12.72 -6.77
C LYS A 32 11.94 -12.83 -5.78
N GLU A 33 13.06 -12.19 -6.07
CA GLU A 33 14.25 -12.15 -5.22
C GLU A 33 14.09 -11.19 -4.04
N GLN A 34 13.30 -10.14 -4.21
CA GLN A 34 12.89 -9.31 -3.08
C GLN A 34 12.15 -10.18 -2.06
N PRO A 35 12.62 -10.24 -0.80
CA PRO A 35 11.95 -11.00 0.23
C PRO A 35 10.54 -10.43 0.39
N LYS A 36 9.53 -11.26 0.12
CA LYS A 36 8.16 -10.96 0.52
C LYS A 36 8.00 -11.53 1.91
N SER A 37 8.23 -10.72 2.92
CA SER A 37 7.76 -11.06 4.26
C SER A 37 6.23 -11.16 4.18
N GLY A 38 5.72 -12.30 4.60
CA GLY A 38 4.28 -12.60 4.63
C GLY A 38 3.61 -12.11 5.91
N ASP A 39 4.33 -11.32 6.70
CA ASP A 39 3.90 -10.84 7.99
C ASP A 39 2.87 -9.72 7.82
N LEU A 40 1.92 -9.66 8.75
CA LEU A 40 0.80 -8.73 8.70
C LEU A 40 1.28 -7.27 8.71
N GLU A 41 2.37 -7.00 9.42
CA GLU A 41 2.96 -5.66 9.57
C GLU A 41 3.45 -5.09 8.23
N ASP A 42 4.03 -5.93 7.37
CA ASP A 42 4.50 -5.50 6.03
C ASP A 42 3.36 -5.29 5.02
N MET A 43 2.16 -5.77 5.33
CA MET A 43 0.95 -5.50 4.56
C MET A 43 0.18 -4.29 5.07
N MET A 44 0.54 -3.77 6.25
CA MET A 44 -0.08 -2.59 6.83
C MET A 44 0.69 -1.34 6.40
N ALA A 45 -0.05 -0.32 5.99
CA ALA A 45 0.50 0.97 5.61
C ALA A 45 -0.18 2.04 6.47
N TYR A 46 0.62 2.87 7.13
CA TYR A 46 0.10 3.99 7.90
C TYR A 46 -0.17 5.17 6.98
N VAL A 47 -1.20 5.94 7.29
CA VAL A 47 -1.62 7.10 6.49
C VAL A 47 -1.46 8.35 7.34
N ASP A 48 -0.77 9.35 6.80
CA ASP A 48 -0.58 10.64 7.46
C ASP A 48 -1.84 11.54 7.38
N GLU A 49 -1.82 12.69 8.05
CA GLU A 49 -2.91 13.67 8.07
C GLU A 49 -3.28 14.22 6.68
N PHE A 50 -2.39 14.06 5.70
CA PHE A 50 -2.55 14.52 4.32
C PHE A 50 -2.94 13.39 3.37
N GLY A 51 -3.12 12.16 3.87
CA GLY A 51 -3.51 11.00 3.09
C GLY A 51 -2.36 10.28 2.37
N ASN A 52 -1.10 10.59 2.68
CA ASN A 52 0.06 9.89 2.12
C ASN A 52 0.45 8.68 2.97
N ILE A 53 1.00 7.67 2.32
CA ILE A 53 1.52 6.48 3.00
C ILE A 53 2.83 6.83 3.70
N SER A 54 2.90 6.61 5.00
CA SER A 54 4.10 6.76 5.83
C SER A 54 4.56 5.41 6.37
N GLU A 55 5.88 5.26 6.48
CA GLU A 55 6.53 4.10 7.13
C GLU A 55 6.47 4.19 8.66
N THR A 56 6.20 5.39 9.20
CA THR A 56 6.14 5.59 10.65
C THR A 56 4.74 5.26 11.17
N PRO A 57 4.59 4.41 12.20
CA PRO A 57 3.31 4.21 12.87
C PRO A 57 2.79 5.54 13.42
N PRO A 58 1.47 5.79 13.38
CA PRO A 58 0.88 6.98 13.99
C PRO A 58 1.18 6.95 15.49
N GLU A 59 1.48 8.12 16.05
CA GLU A 59 1.68 8.24 17.50
C GLU A 59 0.44 7.70 18.24
N PRO A 60 0.63 6.99 19.37
CA PRO A 60 -0.48 6.43 20.12
C PRO A 60 -1.41 7.56 20.57
N GLU A 61 -2.65 7.57 20.07
CA GLU A 61 -3.64 8.57 20.48
C GLU A 61 -3.79 8.53 22.01
N PRO A 62 -3.73 9.68 22.71
CA PRO A 62 -4.02 9.72 24.12
C PRO A 62 -5.43 9.16 24.37
N PRO A 63 -5.67 8.48 25.50
CA PRO A 63 -6.94 7.82 25.78
C PRO A 63 -8.08 8.80 25.58
N LYS A 64 -9.01 8.46 24.67
CA LYS A 64 -10.22 9.24 24.42
C LYS A 64 -10.92 9.41 25.76
N LYS A 65 -10.97 10.65 26.26
CA LYS A 65 -11.66 10.99 27.50
C LYS A 65 -13.09 10.47 27.39
N GLU A 66 -13.39 9.40 28.12
CA GLU A 66 -14.74 8.87 28.19
C GLU A 66 -15.64 9.99 28.72
N ARG A 67 -16.63 10.41 27.93
CA ARG A 67 -17.63 11.35 28.40
C ARG A 67 -18.38 10.68 29.56
N PRO A 68 -18.43 11.29 30.76
CA PRO A 68 -19.06 10.65 31.91
C PRO A 68 -20.52 10.35 31.59
N LYS A 69 -20.90 9.07 31.67
CA LYS A 69 -22.29 8.64 31.50
C LYS A 69 -23.09 9.11 32.70
N ASN A 70 -23.79 10.22 32.52
CA ASN A 70 -25.01 10.66 33.20
C ASN A 70 -25.24 10.15 34.63
N GLN A 71 -24.92 11.00 35.61
CA GLN A 71 -25.20 10.85 37.04
C GLN A 71 -26.71 10.93 37.41
N TYR A 72 -27.64 10.73 36.48
CA TYR A 72 -29.06 11.08 36.66
C TYR A 72 -29.97 9.97 37.19
N PHE A 73 -29.45 8.78 37.53
CA PHE A 73 -30.30 7.67 38.01
C PHE A 73 -30.49 7.58 39.53
N ASN A 74 -29.72 8.31 40.34
CA ASN A 74 -29.76 8.15 41.80
C ASN A 74 -30.79 9.04 42.51
N ASN A 75 -31.22 10.17 41.92
CA ASN A 75 -32.08 11.13 42.62
C ASN A 75 -33.57 10.76 42.58
N LYS A 76 -33.99 9.77 41.77
CA LYS A 76 -35.40 9.35 41.68
C LYS A 76 -35.81 8.33 42.74
N GLN A 77 -34.84 7.72 43.43
CA GLN A 77 -35.09 6.71 44.46
C GLN A 77 -35.18 7.28 45.88
N GLN A 78 -34.82 8.56 46.08
CA GLN A 78 -34.83 9.19 47.41
C GLN A 78 -36.12 9.96 47.73
N SER A 79 -37.01 10.21 46.77
CA SER A 79 -38.29 10.91 47.03
C SER A 79 -39.46 9.98 47.37
N LYS A 80 -39.19 8.69 47.61
CA LYS A 80 -40.18 7.71 48.08
C LYS A 80 -39.68 7.10 49.38
N ASN A 81 -39.63 7.90 50.42
CA ASN A 81 -39.72 7.50 51.82
C ASN A 81 -40.40 8.62 52.59
#